data_AF-M6WSQ2-F1
#
_entry.id   AF-M6WSQ2-F1
#
_cell.length_a   1.000
_cell.length_b   1.000
_cell.length_c   1.000
_cell.angle_alpha   90.00
_cell.angle_beta   90.00
_cell.angle_gamma   90.00
#
_symmetry.space_group_name_H-M   'P 1'
#
loop_
_entity.id
_entity.type
_entity.pdbx_description
1 polymer ?
#
loop_
_entity_poly.entity_id
_entity_poly.type
_entity_poly.pdbx_seq_one_letter_code
_entity_poly.pdbx_strand_id
1 'polypeptide(L)'
;MGGCSSSLKASLSRSLSGILIVYLFVIPLFSENRISRELFIEDKIGSIQKEGIYKERSWLTLLHYEEVSENKYRSYADSVFLFFSPSGKTNPSLELERSLRVFSKDEALTDLSVECLFPARFYWIRERFSIDPNVFPIPSCPKFEEFHNQMKAHSLSVVFAAFHPEHPASLFGHTMLKFNSSTKEVEELEDIVVTYAAIIPRIIDPFSYVFNGLSGNFPGSFEIQKYKYKIYEYNEYENRSLWEYKLNIDEKGIERIIRHLWEMQKNHFDYYFFDENCSFRILTLLDVGDPELRLSDRKKFLVQPADTIKLMATRKNLFLEVKFRPSIVERYRQKYGFLAESERELLRKVIKDDEDVSQQLSENRRTILYDAAIDYLLIKKSIEKGTLDEKDKERYYRYNSLRGDMGNLLKLNDYYYPPTASNPLLGHDPSQIMVSAGNSSNGAFGEFTFRPVLRDFTDSYPGYSPYNQLFF
;
A
#
# COMPACT_ATOMS: atom_id res chain seq x y z
N MET A 1 -23.75 -89.20 -48.73
CA MET A 1 -23.00 -88.02 -49.17
C MET A 1 -23.33 -86.86 -48.24
N GLY A 2 -22.31 -86.29 -47.60
CA GLY A 2 -22.28 -84.94 -47.02
C GLY A 2 -23.17 -84.67 -45.79
N GLY A 3 -22.55 -84.41 -44.64
CA GLY A 3 -23.23 -83.74 -43.52
C GLY A 3 -22.56 -83.93 -42.17
N CYS A 4 -21.65 -83.02 -41.83
CA CYS A 4 -21.05 -82.87 -40.50
C CYS A 4 -22.09 -82.58 -39.41
N SER A 5 -21.94 -83.16 -38.23
CA SER A 5 -21.47 -82.44 -37.03
C SER A 5 -21.76 -83.21 -35.73
N SER A 6 -20.81 -83.08 -34.80
CA SER A 6 -20.91 -83.13 -33.33
C SER A 6 -21.76 -84.23 -32.66
N SER A 7 -21.12 -85.03 -31.79
CA SER A 7 -21.39 -84.93 -30.35
C SER A 7 -20.47 -85.83 -29.51
N LEU A 8 -20.16 -85.30 -28.32
CA LEU A 8 -19.85 -85.96 -27.04
C LEU A 8 -18.83 -87.11 -27.01
N LYS A 9 -17.79 -86.93 -26.17
CA LYS A 9 -17.44 -87.89 -25.12
C LYS A 9 -16.75 -87.20 -23.95
N ALA A 10 -17.35 -87.36 -22.78
CA ALA A 10 -16.74 -87.10 -21.48
C ALA A 10 -15.83 -88.27 -21.09
N SER A 11 -14.75 -88.01 -20.33
CA SER A 11 -14.34 -88.83 -19.17
C SER A 11 -12.96 -88.43 -18.62
N LEU A 12 -12.97 -87.93 -17.38
CA LEU A 12 -12.05 -88.12 -16.24
C LEU A 12 -10.55 -88.45 -16.49
N SER A 13 -9.64 -87.66 -15.88
CA SER A 13 -9.05 -88.05 -14.57
C SER A 13 -8.13 -86.97 -13.95
N ARG A 14 -8.37 -86.73 -12.66
CA ARG A 14 -7.49 -86.37 -11.52
C ARG A 14 -6.14 -85.68 -11.77
N SER A 15 -5.97 -84.51 -11.15
CA SER A 15 -4.83 -84.26 -10.26
C SER A 15 -5.12 -83.10 -9.30
N LEU A 16 -4.78 -83.29 -8.03
CA LEU A 16 -4.92 -82.35 -6.93
C LEU A 16 -3.98 -81.14 -7.11
N SER A 17 -4.48 -79.94 -6.84
CA SER A 17 -3.67 -78.83 -6.34
C SER A 17 -4.56 -77.95 -5.47
N GLY A 18 -4.31 -78.02 -4.15
CA GLY A 18 -4.96 -77.15 -3.19
C GLY A 18 -4.49 -75.71 -3.40
N ILE A 19 -5.42 -74.83 -3.75
CA ILE A 19 -5.21 -73.38 -3.72
C ILE A 19 -5.88 -72.88 -2.44
N LEU A 20 -5.05 -72.64 -1.43
CA LEU A 20 -5.42 -71.89 -0.24
C LEU A 20 -5.57 -70.42 -0.68
N ILE A 21 -6.81 -69.97 -0.93
CA ILE A 21 -7.09 -68.54 -1.16
C ILE A 21 -6.96 -67.83 0.19
N VAL A 22 -5.78 -67.27 0.45
CA VAL A 22 -5.59 -66.28 1.51
C VAL A 22 -6.21 -64.97 1.00
N TYR A 23 -7.41 -64.65 1.48
CA TYR A 23 -7.95 -63.29 1.39
C TYR A 23 -7.09 -62.41 2.30
N LEU A 24 -5.98 -61.90 1.76
CA LEU A 24 -5.29 -60.75 2.32
C LEU A 24 -6.24 -59.57 2.14
N PHE A 25 -6.98 -59.24 3.21
CA PHE A 25 -7.58 -57.93 3.38
C PHE A 25 -6.43 -56.91 3.36
N VAL A 26 -6.09 -56.43 2.17
CA VAL A 26 -5.33 -55.19 2.02
C VAL A 26 -6.30 -54.10 2.41
N ILE A 27 -6.37 -53.82 3.72
CA ILE A 27 -6.95 -52.58 4.21
C ILE A 27 -6.12 -51.48 3.53
N PRO A 28 -6.73 -50.57 2.76
CA PRO A 28 -5.98 -49.50 2.13
C PRO A 28 -5.41 -48.63 3.24
N LEU A 29 -4.08 -48.62 3.40
CA LEU A 29 -3.31 -47.74 4.28
C LEU A 29 -3.62 -46.24 4.06
N PHE A 30 -4.34 -45.89 3.00
CA PHE A 30 -4.88 -44.56 2.75
C PHE A 30 -6.00 -44.15 3.74
N SER A 31 -6.66 -45.09 4.42
CA SER A 31 -7.76 -44.81 5.35
C SER A 31 -7.28 -44.27 6.71
N GLU A 32 -6.15 -44.77 7.24
CA GLU A 32 -5.65 -44.40 8.58
C GLU A 32 -5.16 -42.95 8.63
N ASN A 33 -4.51 -42.47 7.57
CA ASN A 33 -4.05 -41.07 7.48
C ASN A 33 -5.20 -40.06 7.42
N ARG A 34 -6.31 -40.42 6.75
CA ARG A 34 -7.46 -39.52 6.60
C ARG A 34 -8.24 -39.35 7.90
N ILE A 35 -8.48 -40.45 8.63
CA ILE A 35 -9.16 -40.44 9.94
C ILE A 35 -8.32 -39.66 10.97
N SER A 36 -7.00 -39.85 10.97
CA SER A 36 -6.10 -39.12 11.86
C SER A 36 -6.10 -37.61 11.59
N ARG A 37 -6.19 -37.20 10.32
CA ARG A 37 -6.28 -35.79 9.90
C ARG A 37 -7.61 -35.16 10.30
N GLU A 38 -8.74 -35.85 10.11
CA GLU A 38 -10.06 -35.34 10.53
C GLU A 38 -10.16 -35.19 12.05
N LEU A 39 -9.67 -36.17 12.81
CA LEU A 39 -9.62 -36.09 14.28
C LEU A 39 -8.74 -34.93 14.77
N PHE A 40 -7.59 -34.71 14.14
CA PHE A 40 -6.71 -33.58 14.45
C PHE A 40 -7.41 -32.24 14.18
N ILE A 41 -8.15 -32.12 13.06
CA ILE A 41 -8.85 -30.88 12.70
C ILE A 41 -10.01 -30.59 13.64
N GLU A 42 -10.80 -31.60 14.00
CA GLU A 42 -11.89 -31.40 14.95
C GLU A 42 -11.38 -31.05 16.36
N ASP A 43 -10.23 -31.60 16.79
CA ASP A 43 -9.53 -31.14 18.01
C ASP A 43 -9.16 -29.65 17.93
N LYS A 44 -8.57 -29.20 16.82
CA LYS A 44 -8.22 -27.78 16.63
C LYS A 44 -9.45 -26.89 16.57
N ILE A 45 -10.52 -27.33 15.92
CA ILE A 45 -11.79 -26.61 15.90
C ILE A 45 -12.35 -26.43 17.32
N GLY A 46 -12.29 -27.48 18.16
CA GLY A 46 -12.66 -27.39 19.56
C GLY A 46 -11.86 -26.34 20.35
N SER A 47 -10.57 -26.17 20.02
CA SER A 47 -9.70 -25.18 20.68
C SER A 47 -10.04 -23.72 20.33
N ILE A 48 -10.57 -23.44 19.13
CA ILE A 48 -10.86 -22.06 18.67
C ILE A 48 -11.76 -21.31 19.64
N GLN A 49 -12.88 -21.92 20.01
CA GLN A 49 -13.85 -21.33 20.92
C GLN A 49 -13.32 -21.31 22.35
N LYS A 50 -12.73 -22.43 22.79
CA LYS A 50 -12.26 -22.63 24.16
C LYS A 50 -11.16 -21.63 24.55
N GLU A 51 -10.24 -21.37 23.65
CA GLU A 51 -9.09 -20.48 23.87
C GLU A 51 -9.31 -19.06 23.33
N GLY A 52 -10.43 -18.82 22.62
CA GLY A 52 -10.72 -17.51 22.04
C GLY A 52 -9.79 -17.13 20.89
N ILE A 53 -9.24 -18.11 20.17
CA ILE A 53 -8.24 -17.93 19.09
C ILE A 53 -8.75 -16.98 18.01
N TYR A 54 -10.05 -17.02 17.72
CA TYR A 54 -10.68 -16.14 16.74
C TYR A 54 -10.65 -14.65 17.09
N LYS A 55 -10.30 -14.29 18.33
CA LYS A 55 -10.13 -12.90 18.79
C LYS A 55 -8.69 -12.41 18.67
N GLU A 56 -7.76 -13.29 18.30
CA GLU A 56 -6.36 -12.90 18.16
C GLU A 56 -6.21 -11.83 17.10
N ARG A 57 -5.47 -10.78 17.44
CA ARG A 57 -5.38 -9.60 16.58
C ARG A 57 -4.82 -9.93 15.20
N SER A 58 -3.85 -10.84 15.14
CA SER A 58 -3.25 -11.34 13.91
C SER A 58 -4.25 -12.05 12.99
N TRP A 59 -5.28 -12.70 13.54
CA TRP A 59 -6.40 -13.23 12.74
C TRP A 59 -7.34 -12.12 12.29
N LEU A 60 -7.69 -11.23 13.22
CA LEU A 60 -8.64 -10.16 12.96
C LEU A 60 -8.16 -9.19 11.86
N THR A 61 -6.86 -8.88 11.83
CA THR A 61 -6.28 -7.97 10.84
C THR A 61 -6.22 -8.56 9.43
N LEU A 62 -5.93 -9.87 9.30
CA LEU A 62 -5.97 -10.58 8.00
C LEU A 62 -7.34 -10.51 7.32
N LEU A 63 -8.41 -10.48 8.10
CA LEU A 63 -9.78 -10.40 7.59
C LEU A 63 -10.38 -9.01 7.74
N HIS A 64 -9.57 -8.00 8.11
CA HIS A 64 -9.99 -6.62 8.28
C HIS A 64 -11.21 -6.45 9.20
N TYR A 65 -11.27 -7.18 10.31
CA TYR A 65 -12.33 -7.00 11.30
C TYR A 65 -12.11 -5.77 12.18
N GLU A 66 -13.17 -4.99 12.34
CA GLU A 66 -13.35 -4.07 13.46
C GLU A 66 -14.24 -4.69 14.54
N GLU A 67 -13.99 -4.31 15.79
CA GLU A 67 -14.88 -4.62 16.91
C GLU A 67 -15.93 -3.51 17.02
N VAL A 68 -17.17 -3.82 16.65
CA VAL A 68 -18.30 -2.87 16.62
C VAL A 68 -18.88 -2.65 18.02
N SER A 69 -18.81 -3.70 18.85
CA SER A 69 -19.15 -3.69 20.27
C SER A 69 -18.46 -4.88 20.92
N GLU A 70 -18.45 -4.96 22.25
CA GLU A 70 -17.76 -6.03 22.99
C GLU A 70 -18.04 -7.43 22.39
N ASN A 71 -16.97 -8.08 21.90
CA ASN A 71 -16.98 -9.39 21.25
C ASN A 71 -17.87 -9.52 19.99
N LYS A 72 -18.25 -8.42 19.35
CA LYS A 72 -18.94 -8.40 18.06
C LYS A 72 -18.08 -7.75 17.00
N TYR A 73 -17.83 -8.49 15.94
CA TYR A 73 -16.92 -8.09 14.88
C TYR A 73 -17.66 -7.88 13.56
N ARG A 74 -17.13 -7.00 12.74
CA ARG A 74 -17.55 -6.81 11.35
C ARG A 74 -16.31 -6.56 10.51
N SER A 75 -16.19 -7.25 9.39
CA SER A 75 -15.12 -6.99 8.43
C SER A 75 -15.48 -5.81 7.54
N TYR A 76 -14.48 -4.98 7.25
CA TYR A 76 -14.55 -3.94 6.23
C TYR A 76 -14.63 -4.49 4.81
N ALA A 77 -14.32 -5.77 4.58
CA ALA A 77 -14.32 -6.32 3.23
C ALA A 77 -15.76 -6.47 2.69
N ASP A 78 -15.97 -5.98 1.47
CA ASP A 78 -17.27 -6.05 0.79
C ASP A 78 -17.32 -7.18 -0.23
N SER A 79 -16.16 -7.65 -0.68
CA SER A 79 -16.05 -8.87 -1.48
C SER A 79 -16.49 -10.12 -0.72
N VAL A 80 -17.54 -10.78 -1.22
CA VAL A 80 -17.96 -12.11 -0.74
C VAL A 80 -16.89 -13.19 -0.95
N PHE A 81 -15.94 -12.97 -1.86
CA PHE A 81 -14.88 -13.94 -2.17
C PHE A 81 -13.77 -14.00 -1.12
N LEU A 82 -13.73 -13.06 -0.16
CA LEU A 82 -12.75 -13.09 0.92
C LEU A 82 -13.08 -14.18 1.96
N PHE A 83 -14.37 -14.48 2.17
CA PHE A 83 -14.83 -15.35 3.26
C PHE A 83 -15.16 -16.77 2.78
N PHE A 84 -14.75 -17.77 3.54
CA PHE A 84 -15.13 -19.15 3.32
C PHE A 84 -16.45 -19.52 4.01
N SER A 85 -16.78 -18.84 5.10
CA SER A 85 -18.05 -18.96 5.80
C SER A 85 -19.06 -17.96 5.23
N PRO A 86 -20.33 -18.37 4.99
CA PRO A 86 -21.40 -17.43 4.65
C PRO A 86 -21.62 -16.33 5.69
N SER A 87 -21.26 -16.59 6.95
CA SER A 87 -21.29 -15.60 8.05
C SER A 87 -19.92 -15.02 8.37
N GLY A 88 -18.92 -15.25 7.51
CA GLY A 88 -17.54 -14.85 7.76
C GLY A 88 -17.42 -13.35 8.01
N LYS A 89 -18.11 -12.50 7.23
CA LYS A 89 -18.06 -11.04 7.41
C LYS A 89 -18.37 -10.54 8.83
N THR A 90 -19.12 -11.28 9.65
CA THR A 90 -19.49 -10.87 11.02
C THR A 90 -19.16 -11.89 12.10
N ASN A 91 -18.59 -13.04 11.74
CA ASN A 91 -18.27 -14.11 12.68
C ASN A 91 -16.85 -14.66 12.43
N PRO A 92 -15.83 -14.06 13.07
CA PRO A 92 -14.44 -14.50 12.92
C PRO A 92 -14.20 -15.94 13.37
N SER A 93 -15.01 -16.46 14.31
CA SER A 93 -14.88 -17.85 14.75
C SER A 93 -15.33 -18.83 13.68
N LEU A 94 -16.54 -18.64 13.14
CA LEU A 94 -17.04 -19.49 12.06
C LEU A 94 -16.16 -19.40 10.81
N GLU A 95 -15.59 -18.23 10.54
CA GLU A 95 -14.62 -18.07 9.47
C GLU A 95 -13.35 -18.89 9.73
N LEU A 96 -12.79 -18.84 10.93
CA LEU A 96 -11.59 -19.60 11.28
C LEU A 96 -11.83 -21.12 11.24
N GLU A 97 -12.95 -21.58 11.81
CA GLU A 97 -13.37 -22.98 11.75
C GLU A 97 -13.50 -23.46 10.30
N ARG A 98 -14.14 -22.65 9.45
CA ARG A 98 -14.29 -22.97 8.04
C ARG A 98 -12.96 -22.96 7.30
N SER A 99 -12.07 -22.04 7.64
CA SER A 99 -10.70 -21.97 7.10
C SER A 99 -9.94 -23.25 7.34
N LEU A 100 -9.91 -23.72 8.59
CA LEU A 100 -9.24 -24.97 8.96
C LEU A 100 -9.77 -26.15 8.15
N ARG A 101 -11.11 -26.26 8.00
CA ARG A 101 -11.74 -27.32 7.19
C ARG A 101 -11.42 -27.23 5.71
N VAL A 102 -11.26 -26.02 5.17
CA VAL A 102 -10.97 -25.81 3.75
C VAL A 102 -9.51 -26.16 3.46
N PHE A 103 -8.57 -25.63 4.23
CA PHE A 103 -7.14 -25.93 4.08
C PHE A 103 -6.77 -27.37 4.48
N SER A 104 -7.64 -28.08 5.20
CA SER A 104 -7.44 -29.49 5.51
C SER A 104 -7.88 -30.44 4.41
N LYS A 105 -8.47 -29.95 3.31
CA LYS A 105 -8.88 -30.82 2.21
C LYS A 105 -7.66 -31.22 1.38
N ASP A 106 -7.63 -32.48 0.99
CA ASP A 106 -6.60 -33.03 0.13
C ASP A 106 -7.05 -32.91 -1.33
N GLU A 107 -7.00 -31.68 -1.86
CA GLU A 107 -7.28 -31.39 -3.27
C GLU A 107 -5.97 -31.15 -4.03
N ALA A 108 -5.99 -31.38 -5.35
CA ALA A 108 -4.79 -31.28 -6.17
C ALA A 108 -4.12 -29.90 -6.01
N LEU A 109 -2.87 -29.93 -5.53
CA LEU A 109 -2.02 -28.76 -5.31
C LEU A 109 -1.65 -28.11 -6.66
N THR A 110 -2.54 -27.26 -7.15
CA THR A 110 -2.35 -26.43 -8.34
C THR A 110 -2.27 -24.96 -7.90
N ASP A 111 -1.95 -24.04 -8.83
CA ASP A 111 -2.03 -22.59 -8.60
C ASP A 111 -3.43 -22.10 -8.14
N LEU A 112 -4.47 -22.93 -8.32
CA LEU A 112 -5.85 -22.63 -7.92
C LEU A 112 -6.21 -23.26 -6.56
N SER A 113 -5.27 -23.97 -5.92
CA SER A 113 -5.44 -24.47 -4.57
C SER A 113 -5.66 -23.31 -3.60
N VAL A 114 -6.44 -23.56 -2.55
CA VAL A 114 -6.89 -22.49 -1.64
C VAL A 114 -5.69 -21.91 -0.88
N GLU A 115 -4.69 -22.73 -0.60
CA GLU A 115 -3.40 -22.37 -0.01
C GLU A 115 -2.64 -21.35 -0.87
N CYS A 116 -2.65 -21.54 -2.19
CA CYS A 116 -2.02 -20.60 -3.12
C CYS A 116 -2.83 -19.32 -3.31
N LEU A 117 -4.15 -19.36 -3.12
CA LEU A 117 -5.01 -18.17 -3.19
C LEU A 117 -4.98 -17.36 -1.89
N PHE A 118 -4.84 -18.03 -0.75
CA PHE A 118 -4.85 -17.45 0.59
C PHE A 118 -3.60 -17.83 1.41
N PRO A 119 -2.39 -17.46 0.95
CA PRO A 119 -1.15 -17.80 1.63
C PRO A 119 -1.00 -17.13 3.00
N ALA A 120 -1.47 -15.91 3.22
CA ALA A 120 -1.35 -15.25 4.52
C ALA A 120 -2.13 -16.01 5.59
N ARG A 121 -3.38 -16.38 5.28
CA ARG A 121 -4.23 -17.18 6.17
C ARG A 121 -3.71 -18.60 6.36
N PHE A 122 -3.24 -19.24 5.28
CA PHE A 122 -2.65 -20.57 5.36
C PHE A 122 -1.43 -20.61 6.28
N TYR A 123 -0.49 -19.67 6.11
CA TYR A 123 0.69 -19.59 6.97
C TYR A 123 0.33 -19.24 8.41
N TRP A 124 -0.61 -18.32 8.63
CA TRP A 124 -1.10 -17.98 9.97
C TRP A 124 -1.67 -19.21 10.70
N ILE A 125 -2.51 -20.00 10.03
CA ILE A 125 -3.10 -21.22 10.61
C ILE A 125 -2.01 -22.23 10.96
N ARG A 126 -1.06 -22.46 10.07
CA ARG A 126 0.03 -23.41 10.33
C ARG A 126 0.88 -23.01 11.52
N GLU A 127 1.24 -21.73 11.61
CA GLU A 127 2.02 -21.20 12.72
C GLU A 127 1.23 -21.28 14.03
N ARG A 128 -0.01 -20.78 14.03
CA ARG A 128 -0.82 -20.67 15.26
C ARG A 128 -1.17 -22.03 15.88
N PHE A 129 -1.47 -23.04 15.05
CA PHE A 129 -1.82 -24.38 15.52
C PHE A 129 -0.64 -25.35 15.56
N SER A 130 0.57 -24.88 15.20
CA SER A 130 1.79 -25.71 15.13
C SER A 130 1.56 -26.99 14.32
N ILE A 131 0.91 -26.86 13.16
CA ILE A 131 0.49 -28.01 12.35
C ILE A 131 1.70 -28.67 11.70
N ASP A 132 1.78 -30.00 11.81
CA ASP A 132 2.81 -30.81 11.16
C ASP A 132 2.80 -30.56 9.63
N PRO A 133 3.95 -30.27 9.00
CA PRO A 133 4.06 -30.11 7.54
C PRO A 133 3.50 -31.29 6.72
N ASN A 134 3.46 -32.50 7.28
CA ASN A 134 2.86 -33.67 6.62
C ASN A 134 1.33 -33.61 6.61
N VAL A 135 0.73 -32.89 7.56
CA VAL A 135 -0.73 -32.71 7.66
C VAL A 135 -1.15 -31.52 6.80
N PHE A 136 -0.39 -30.43 6.82
CA PHE A 136 -0.59 -29.22 5.98
C PHE A 136 0.68 -28.96 5.16
N PRO A 137 0.87 -29.65 4.02
CA PRO A 137 2.04 -29.44 3.17
C PRO A 137 1.97 -28.07 2.51
N ILE A 138 3.12 -27.41 2.36
CA ILE A 138 3.21 -26.17 1.59
C ILE A 138 3.16 -26.55 0.11
N PRO A 139 2.14 -26.13 -0.66
CA PRO A 139 2.12 -26.36 -2.08
C PRO A 139 3.18 -25.52 -2.79
N SER A 140 3.62 -26.00 -3.95
CA SER A 140 4.29 -25.11 -4.90
C SER A 140 3.23 -24.21 -5.52
N CYS A 141 3.45 -22.90 -5.41
CA CYS A 141 2.53 -21.88 -5.91
C CYS A 141 3.27 -20.96 -6.88
N PRO A 142 3.65 -21.41 -8.10
CA PRO A 142 4.47 -20.64 -9.02
C PRO A 142 4.06 -19.18 -9.22
N LYS A 143 2.76 -18.90 -9.33
CA LYS A 143 2.28 -17.51 -9.50
C LYS A 143 2.46 -16.64 -8.25
N PHE A 144 2.20 -17.22 -7.08
CA PHE A 144 2.44 -16.53 -5.81
C PHE A 144 3.95 -16.34 -5.56
N GLU A 145 4.76 -17.35 -5.89
CA GLU A 145 6.23 -17.28 -5.79
C GLU A 145 6.80 -16.19 -6.72
N GLU A 146 6.28 -16.05 -7.94
CA GLU A 146 6.66 -14.96 -8.86
C GLU A 146 6.30 -13.59 -8.26
N PHE A 147 5.06 -13.43 -7.79
CA PHE A 147 4.61 -12.20 -7.14
C PHE A 147 5.44 -11.86 -5.89
N HIS A 148 5.68 -12.85 -5.04
CA HIS A 148 6.47 -12.71 -3.82
C HIS A 148 7.89 -12.23 -4.13
N ASN A 149 8.54 -12.83 -5.13
CA ASN A 149 9.87 -12.42 -5.56
C ASN A 149 9.91 -10.99 -6.11
N GLN A 150 8.86 -10.54 -6.81
CA GLN A 150 8.74 -9.15 -7.28
C GLN A 150 8.56 -8.15 -6.14
N MET A 151 7.89 -8.56 -5.05
CA MET A 151 7.60 -7.71 -3.89
C MET A 151 8.69 -7.72 -2.81
N LYS A 152 9.73 -8.54 -2.97
CA LYS A 152 10.76 -8.75 -1.96
C LYS A 152 11.44 -7.43 -1.56
N ALA A 153 11.51 -7.19 -0.25
CA ALA A 153 12.07 -5.96 0.32
C ALA A 153 12.84 -6.23 1.62
N HIS A 154 13.81 -5.36 1.91
CA HIS A 154 14.60 -5.39 3.15
C HIS A 154 14.00 -4.51 4.25
N SER A 155 13.18 -3.53 3.88
CA SER A 155 12.48 -2.66 4.84
C SER A 155 11.27 -2.02 4.16
N LEU A 156 10.41 -1.38 4.96
CA LEU A 156 9.27 -0.63 4.47
C LEU A 156 9.43 0.86 4.79
N SER A 157 8.87 1.72 3.96
CA SER A 157 8.70 3.14 4.26
C SER A 157 7.27 3.56 3.98
N VAL A 158 6.65 4.33 4.88
CA VAL A 158 5.44 5.08 4.51
C VAL A 158 5.87 6.36 3.84
N VAL A 159 5.34 6.62 2.64
CA VAL A 159 5.58 7.85 1.90
C VAL A 159 4.31 8.70 1.91
N PHE A 160 4.43 9.94 2.34
CA PHE A 160 3.38 10.94 2.38
C PHE A 160 3.61 11.99 1.29
N ALA A 161 2.65 12.13 0.38
CA ALA A 161 2.60 13.21 -0.59
C ALA A 161 1.82 14.39 -0.02
N ALA A 162 2.50 15.53 0.14
CA ALA A 162 1.92 16.74 0.73
C ALA A 162 0.73 17.28 -0.08
N PHE A 163 -0.09 18.14 0.52
CA PHE A 163 -1.27 18.80 -0.10
C PHE A 163 -0.97 19.46 -1.46
N HIS A 164 -1.94 19.46 -2.39
CA HIS A 164 -1.92 20.34 -3.56
C HIS A 164 -3.33 20.87 -3.85
N PRO A 165 -3.53 22.21 -3.93
CA PRO A 165 -4.87 22.77 -4.10
C PRO A 165 -5.50 22.56 -5.50
N GLU A 166 -4.71 22.29 -6.54
CA GLU A 166 -5.19 22.24 -7.93
C GLU A 166 -5.81 20.89 -8.34
N HIS A 167 -5.72 19.87 -7.47
CA HIS A 167 -6.25 18.53 -7.72
C HIS A 167 -7.26 18.12 -6.63
N PRO A 168 -8.58 18.31 -6.86
CA PRO A 168 -9.62 18.06 -5.85
C PRO A 168 -9.67 16.63 -5.32
N ALA A 169 -9.33 15.64 -6.17
CA ALA A 169 -9.29 14.22 -5.80
C ALA A 169 -8.15 13.87 -4.81
N SER A 170 -7.15 14.75 -4.68
CA SER A 170 -5.95 14.55 -3.87
C SER A 170 -5.74 15.67 -2.85
N LEU A 171 -6.80 16.46 -2.61
CA LEU A 171 -6.82 17.66 -1.80
C LEU A 171 -6.27 17.44 -0.39
N PHE A 172 -6.33 16.24 0.21
CA PHE A 172 -5.92 16.02 1.59
C PHE A 172 -4.53 15.38 1.76
N GLY A 173 -3.80 15.16 0.66
CA GLY A 173 -2.59 14.34 0.67
C GLY A 173 -2.86 12.90 0.26
N HIS A 174 -1.80 12.10 0.16
CA HIS A 174 -1.89 10.65 0.03
C HIS A 174 -0.77 9.99 0.82
N THR A 175 -1.05 8.83 1.40
CA THR A 175 -0.01 7.93 1.91
C THR A 175 0.07 6.68 1.05
N MET A 176 1.29 6.18 0.88
CA MET A 176 1.59 4.94 0.17
C MET A 176 2.66 4.16 0.92
N LEU A 177 2.72 2.85 0.70
CA LEU A 177 3.72 1.98 1.34
C LEU A 177 4.79 1.60 0.30
N LYS A 178 6.02 2.03 0.53
CA LYS A 178 7.19 1.70 -0.30
C LYS A 178 7.91 0.48 0.26
N PHE A 179 8.21 -0.45 -0.62
CA PHE A 179 8.96 -1.68 -0.38
C PHE A 179 10.41 -1.44 -0.79
N ASN A 180 11.28 -1.21 0.19
CA ASN A 180 12.67 -0.83 -0.05
C ASN A 180 13.47 -2.07 -0.43
N SER A 181 13.78 -2.22 -1.72
CA SER A 181 14.48 -3.39 -2.28
C SER A 181 16.00 -3.30 -2.15
N SER A 182 16.54 -2.09 -2.04
CA SER A 182 17.96 -1.82 -1.92
C SER A 182 18.25 -0.73 -0.87
N THR A 183 19.49 -0.70 -0.40
CA THR A 183 20.00 0.40 0.44
C THR A 183 20.60 1.53 -0.39
N LYS A 184 20.77 1.33 -1.71
CA LYS A 184 21.36 2.33 -2.62
C LYS A 184 20.27 3.22 -3.20
N GLU A 185 20.46 4.53 -3.09
CA GLU A 185 19.49 5.52 -3.61
C GLU A 185 19.26 5.43 -5.13
N VAL A 186 20.27 5.03 -5.92
CA VAL A 186 20.14 4.91 -7.38
C VAL A 186 19.11 3.84 -7.78
N GLU A 187 18.92 2.83 -6.92
CA GLU A 187 18.00 1.72 -7.16
C GLU A 187 16.59 2.00 -6.59
N GLU A 188 16.42 3.08 -5.81
CA GLU A 188 15.15 3.50 -5.19
C GLU A 188 14.03 3.75 -6.21
N LEU A 189 14.37 4.15 -7.44
CA LEU A 189 13.38 4.39 -8.50
C LEU A 189 12.64 3.11 -8.94
N GLU A 190 13.29 1.96 -8.76
CA GLU A 190 12.74 0.65 -9.11
C GLU A 190 12.06 -0.05 -7.91
N ASP A 191 12.12 0.54 -6.71
CA ASP A 191 11.36 0.07 -5.55
C ASP A 191 9.87 -0.04 -5.88
N ILE A 192 9.20 -1.00 -5.26
CA ILE A 192 7.77 -1.18 -5.41
C ILE A 192 7.03 -0.28 -4.42
N VAL A 193 5.94 0.31 -4.86
CA VAL A 193 5.04 1.09 -4.03
C VAL A 193 3.62 0.55 -4.13
N VAL A 194 2.96 0.48 -2.99
CA VAL A 194 1.56 0.05 -2.85
C VAL A 194 0.73 1.25 -2.44
N THR A 195 -0.26 1.56 -3.27
CA THR A 195 -1.30 2.57 -3.02
C THR A 195 -2.65 1.89 -2.86
N TYR A 196 -3.64 2.60 -2.32
CA TYR A 196 -5.03 2.15 -2.33
C TYR A 196 -5.88 3.24 -2.97
N ALA A 197 -6.65 2.89 -3.99
CA ALA A 197 -7.38 3.85 -4.80
C ALA A 197 -8.78 3.34 -5.14
N ALA A 198 -9.71 4.29 -5.31
CA ALA A 198 -11.03 4.02 -5.87
C ALA A 198 -10.91 3.66 -7.36
N ILE A 199 -11.61 2.62 -7.80
CA ILE A 199 -11.77 2.28 -9.21
C ILE A 199 -12.93 3.12 -9.75
N ILE A 200 -12.58 4.19 -10.46
CA ILE A 200 -13.55 5.17 -10.97
C ILE A 200 -13.78 4.93 -12.47
N PRO A 201 -15.05 4.88 -12.94
CA PRO A 201 -15.35 4.83 -14.35
C PRO A 201 -14.71 5.99 -15.11
N ARG A 202 -14.22 5.75 -16.34
CA ARG A 202 -13.58 6.79 -17.16
C ARG A 202 -14.48 7.99 -17.47
N ILE A 203 -15.79 7.80 -17.44
CA ILE A 203 -16.80 8.83 -17.69
C ILE A 203 -17.76 8.82 -16.50
N ILE A 204 -17.72 9.86 -15.69
CA ILE A 204 -18.64 10.10 -14.58
C ILE A 204 -18.89 11.60 -14.46
N ASP A 205 -20.14 12.00 -14.21
CA ASP A 205 -20.45 13.41 -14.01
C ASP A 205 -19.99 13.89 -12.61
N PRO A 206 -19.71 15.20 -12.44
CA PRO A 206 -19.19 15.73 -11.17
C PRO A 206 -20.09 15.49 -9.95
N PHE A 207 -21.42 15.48 -10.13
CA PHE A 207 -22.35 15.27 -9.02
C PHE A 207 -22.31 13.81 -8.56
N SER A 208 -22.41 12.86 -9.49
CA SER A 208 -22.28 11.43 -9.18
C SER A 208 -20.91 11.10 -8.61
N TYR A 209 -19.83 11.76 -9.06
CA TYR A 209 -18.50 11.60 -8.49
C TYR A 209 -18.46 11.96 -7.00
N VAL A 210 -18.97 13.14 -6.64
CA VAL A 210 -19.02 13.60 -5.25
C VAL A 210 -19.95 12.71 -4.43
N PHE A 211 -21.18 12.46 -4.90
CA PHE A 211 -22.15 11.65 -4.17
C PHE A 211 -21.63 10.23 -3.92
N ASN A 212 -21.08 9.55 -4.93
CA ASN A 212 -20.55 8.20 -4.78
C ASN A 212 -19.29 8.16 -3.90
N GLY A 213 -18.42 9.17 -3.98
CA GLY A 213 -17.23 9.27 -3.12
C GLY A 213 -17.56 9.54 -1.65
N LEU A 214 -18.64 10.28 -1.39
CA LEU A 214 -19.16 10.53 -0.05
C LEU A 214 -19.93 9.33 0.53
N SER A 215 -20.64 8.58 -0.31
CA SER A 215 -21.47 7.44 0.10
C SER A 215 -20.75 6.09 0.07
N GLY A 216 -19.50 6.01 -0.42
CA GLY A 216 -18.71 4.78 -0.44
C GLY A 216 -18.92 3.89 -1.66
N ASN A 217 -19.68 4.32 -2.66
CA ASN A 217 -20.11 3.47 -3.79
C ASN A 217 -19.00 3.17 -4.82
N PHE A 218 -17.75 3.59 -4.58
CA PHE A 218 -16.64 3.20 -5.44
C PHE A 218 -15.93 1.97 -4.87
N PRO A 219 -15.77 0.90 -5.65
CA PRO A 219 -14.92 -0.20 -5.21
C PRO A 219 -13.47 0.30 -5.17
N GLY A 220 -12.78 0.08 -4.07
CA GLY A 220 -11.36 0.38 -3.92
C GLY A 220 -10.50 -0.88 -3.92
N SER A 221 -9.30 -0.75 -4.45
CA SER A 221 -8.31 -1.84 -4.52
C SER A 221 -6.90 -1.34 -4.24
N PHE A 222 -6.03 -2.27 -3.81
CA PHE A 222 -4.60 -2.00 -3.76
C PHE A 222 -4.03 -1.99 -5.17
N GLU A 223 -3.18 -1.00 -5.45
CA GLU A 223 -2.46 -0.84 -6.70
C GLU A 223 -0.97 -0.93 -6.43
N ILE A 224 -0.28 -1.75 -7.22
CA ILE A 224 1.14 -2.05 -7.07
C ILE A 224 1.86 -1.54 -8.32
N GLN A 225 2.87 -0.68 -8.11
CA GLN A 225 3.63 -0.09 -9.21
C GLN A 225 5.06 0.27 -8.80
N LYS A 226 5.88 0.67 -9.76
CA LYS A 226 7.24 1.16 -9.48
C LYS A 226 7.20 2.58 -8.92
N TYR A 227 8.06 2.86 -7.93
CA TYR A 227 8.08 4.12 -7.21
C TYR A 227 8.38 5.33 -8.12
N LYS A 228 9.20 5.15 -9.18
CA LYS A 228 9.46 6.20 -10.18
C LYS A 228 8.20 6.82 -10.80
N TYR A 229 7.11 6.04 -10.97
CA TYR A 229 5.87 6.57 -11.53
C TYR A 229 5.19 7.52 -10.56
N LYS A 230 5.20 7.19 -9.25
CA LYS A 230 4.66 8.05 -8.19
C LYS A 230 5.55 9.26 -7.91
N ILE A 231 6.88 9.13 -8.06
CA ILE A 231 7.78 10.30 -8.05
C ILE A 231 7.44 11.22 -9.22
N TYR A 232 7.28 10.71 -10.43
CA TYR A 232 6.93 11.53 -11.58
C TYR A 232 5.58 12.22 -11.41
N GLU A 233 4.55 11.48 -11.01
CA GLU A 233 3.21 11.99 -10.74
C GLU A 233 3.23 13.08 -9.67
N TYR A 234 3.72 12.78 -8.46
CA TYR A 234 3.63 13.73 -7.37
C TYR A 234 4.69 14.83 -7.44
N ASN A 235 5.95 14.50 -7.67
CA ASN A 235 7.07 15.42 -7.49
C ASN A 235 7.30 16.32 -8.71
N GLU A 236 7.16 15.75 -9.91
CA GLU A 236 7.46 16.42 -11.18
C GLU A 236 6.21 16.99 -11.87
N TYR A 237 5.08 16.27 -11.81
CA TYR A 237 3.85 16.71 -12.46
C TYR A 237 2.98 17.55 -11.53
N GLU A 238 2.64 17.04 -10.35
CA GLU A 238 1.83 17.73 -9.34
C GLU A 238 2.64 18.67 -8.44
N ASN A 239 3.95 18.84 -8.62
CA ASN A 239 4.74 19.77 -7.80
C ASN A 239 4.64 19.55 -6.27
N ARG A 240 4.44 18.31 -5.83
CA ARG A 240 4.28 17.89 -4.43
C ARG A 240 5.54 17.25 -3.87
N SER A 241 5.94 17.71 -2.72
CA SER A 241 7.06 17.12 -1.99
C SER A 241 6.63 15.88 -1.24
N LEU A 242 7.55 14.92 -1.12
CA LEU A 242 7.32 13.65 -0.47
C LEU A 242 8.11 13.57 0.83
N TRP A 243 7.44 13.09 1.88
CA TRP A 243 8.08 12.73 3.15
C TRP A 243 8.04 11.22 3.29
N GLU A 244 9.20 10.60 3.43
CA GLU A 244 9.35 9.15 3.54
C GLU A 244 9.80 8.79 4.95
N TYR A 245 9.06 7.90 5.60
CA TYR A 245 9.30 7.45 6.97
C TYR A 245 9.64 5.98 6.95
N LYS A 246 10.92 5.65 7.12
CA LYS A 246 11.37 4.25 7.20
C LYS A 246 10.82 3.62 8.48
N LEU A 247 10.17 2.47 8.33
CA LEU A 247 9.47 1.80 9.41
C LEU A 247 10.35 0.74 10.08
N ASN A 248 10.16 0.58 11.38
CA ASN A 248 10.69 -0.53 12.18
C ASN A 248 9.74 -1.73 12.13
N ILE A 249 9.64 -2.36 10.96
CA ILE A 249 8.90 -3.62 10.76
C ILE A 249 9.91 -4.68 10.34
N ASP A 250 9.87 -5.83 11.02
CA ASP A 250 10.81 -6.92 10.78
C ASP A 250 10.49 -7.69 9.49
N GLU A 251 11.43 -8.52 9.04
CA GLU A 251 11.28 -9.33 7.82
C GLU A 251 10.03 -10.21 7.88
N LYS A 252 9.67 -10.74 9.06
CA LYS A 252 8.45 -11.54 9.23
C LYS A 252 7.19 -10.71 9.00
N GLY A 253 7.15 -9.47 9.47
CA GLY A 253 6.05 -8.54 9.21
C GLY A 253 5.95 -8.16 7.74
N ILE A 254 7.07 -7.94 7.06
CA ILE A 254 7.11 -7.70 5.61
C ILE A 254 6.53 -8.91 4.86
N GLU A 255 6.95 -10.11 5.23
CA GLU A 255 6.45 -11.37 4.64
C GLU A 255 4.94 -11.55 4.84
N ARG A 256 4.41 -11.22 6.04
CA ARG A 256 2.96 -11.22 6.31
C ARG A 256 2.23 -10.26 5.37
N ILE A 257 2.75 -9.04 5.21
CA ILE A 257 2.19 -8.02 4.32
C ILE A 257 2.19 -8.50 2.86
N ILE A 258 3.29 -9.05 2.36
CA ILE A 258 3.40 -9.52 0.96
C ILE A 258 2.37 -10.63 0.70
N ARG A 259 2.29 -11.63 1.59
CA ARG A 259 1.28 -12.70 1.47
C ARG A 259 -0.13 -12.13 1.47
N HIS A 260 -0.40 -11.15 2.34
CA HIS A 260 -1.72 -10.54 2.45
C HIS A 260 -2.10 -9.75 1.20
N LEU A 261 -1.17 -8.98 0.63
CA LEU A 261 -1.40 -8.25 -0.62
C LEU A 261 -1.79 -9.16 -1.78
N TRP A 262 -1.23 -10.37 -1.84
CA TRP A 262 -1.65 -11.38 -2.81
C TRP A 262 -3.13 -11.76 -2.63
N GLU A 263 -3.57 -12.02 -1.39
CA GLU A 263 -4.98 -12.32 -1.08
C GLU A 263 -5.92 -11.16 -1.47
N MET A 264 -5.43 -9.93 -1.39
CA MET A 264 -6.23 -8.74 -1.66
C MET A 264 -6.43 -8.44 -3.15
N GLN A 265 -5.64 -8.98 -4.08
CA GLN A 265 -5.73 -8.62 -5.51
C GLN A 265 -7.09 -8.88 -6.15
N LYS A 266 -7.85 -9.86 -5.65
CA LYS A 266 -9.19 -10.21 -6.15
C LYS A 266 -10.33 -9.71 -5.26
N ASN A 267 -10.00 -8.98 -4.19
CA ASN A 267 -10.95 -8.49 -3.22
C ASN A 267 -11.02 -6.97 -3.30
N HIS A 268 -12.18 -6.42 -2.94
CA HIS A 268 -12.40 -4.98 -2.89
C HIS A 268 -13.03 -4.62 -1.55
N PHE A 269 -12.89 -3.35 -1.23
CA PHE A 269 -13.56 -2.69 -0.13
C PHE A 269 -14.22 -1.44 -0.69
N ASP A 270 -15.33 -1.02 -0.11
CA ASP A 270 -15.96 0.24 -0.44
C ASP A 270 -15.01 1.40 -0.08
N TYR A 271 -14.84 2.33 -1.02
CA TYR A 271 -13.94 3.47 -0.87
C TYR A 271 -14.73 4.72 -0.47
N TYR A 272 -14.47 5.19 0.74
CA TYR A 272 -15.05 6.42 1.29
C TYR A 272 -13.99 7.51 1.34
N PHE A 273 -14.33 8.74 0.92
CA PHE A 273 -13.35 9.83 0.87
C PHE A 273 -12.86 10.26 2.27
N PHE A 274 -13.73 10.18 3.27
CA PHE A 274 -13.44 10.75 4.60
C PHE A 274 -12.87 9.76 5.61
N ASP A 275 -13.15 8.47 5.54
CA ASP A 275 -12.67 7.49 6.53
C ASP A 275 -11.91 6.33 5.88
N GLU A 276 -12.58 5.43 5.17
CA GLU A 276 -12.02 4.19 4.59
C GLU A 276 -11.25 4.47 3.28
N ASN A 277 -10.49 5.55 3.28
CA ASN A 277 -9.70 6.03 2.16
C ASN A 277 -8.32 5.36 2.10
N CYS A 278 -7.51 5.82 1.14
CA CYS A 278 -6.15 5.37 0.91
C CYS A 278 -5.30 5.28 2.19
N SER A 279 -5.42 6.27 3.08
CA SER A 279 -4.56 6.36 4.26
C SER A 279 -4.97 5.38 5.34
N PHE A 280 -6.28 5.17 5.53
CA PHE A 280 -6.78 4.14 6.43
C PHE A 280 -6.33 2.74 6.00
N ARG A 281 -6.43 2.42 4.70
CA ARG A 281 -6.06 1.09 4.20
C ARG A 281 -4.56 0.80 4.35
N ILE A 282 -3.69 1.82 4.21
CA ILE A 282 -2.27 1.65 4.56
C ILE A 282 -2.08 1.31 6.04
N LEU A 283 -2.80 1.96 6.96
CA LEU A 283 -2.75 1.59 8.39
C LEU A 283 -3.20 0.15 8.64
N THR A 284 -4.26 -0.31 7.98
CA THR A 284 -4.71 -1.70 8.11
C THR A 284 -3.67 -2.70 7.60
N LEU A 285 -2.93 -2.33 6.54
CA LEU A 285 -1.86 -3.17 6.01
C LEU A 285 -0.67 -3.26 6.96
N LEU A 286 -0.32 -2.15 7.62
CA LEU A 286 0.72 -2.15 8.66
C LEU A 286 0.33 -2.99 9.87
N ASP A 287 -0.95 -2.98 10.28
CA ASP A 287 -1.48 -3.85 11.35
C ASP A 287 -1.45 -5.34 10.96
N VAL A 288 -1.41 -5.70 9.67
CA VAL A 288 -1.14 -7.08 9.24
C VAL A 288 0.34 -7.44 9.43
N GLY A 289 1.23 -6.49 9.12
CA GLY A 289 2.66 -6.65 9.33
C GLY A 289 3.03 -6.76 10.81
N ASP A 290 2.46 -5.91 11.65
CA ASP A 290 2.63 -5.94 13.10
C ASP A 290 1.28 -5.66 13.80
N PRO A 291 0.56 -6.73 14.22
CA PRO A 291 -0.74 -6.63 14.89
C PRO A 291 -0.75 -5.78 16.17
N GLU A 292 0.39 -5.63 16.84
CA GLU A 292 0.49 -4.87 18.09
C GLU A 292 0.51 -3.35 17.85
N LEU A 293 0.72 -2.90 16.61
CA LEU A 293 0.69 -1.47 16.27
C LEU A 293 -0.70 -0.86 16.48
N ARG A 294 -1.78 -1.62 16.26
CA ARG A 294 -3.18 -1.20 16.48
C ARG A 294 -3.45 0.20 15.90
N LEU A 295 -2.98 0.46 14.69
CA LEU A 295 -3.12 1.76 14.02
C LEU A 295 -4.54 1.95 13.52
N SER A 296 -5.20 0.89 13.06
CA SER A 296 -6.56 0.94 12.53
C SER A 296 -7.66 1.03 13.60
N ASP A 297 -7.34 0.82 14.88
CA ASP A 297 -8.32 0.86 15.98
C ASP A 297 -8.90 2.25 16.26
N ARG A 298 -8.11 3.30 15.98
CA ARG A 298 -8.57 4.68 16.18
C ARG A 298 -9.29 5.17 14.94
N LYS A 299 -10.46 4.58 14.65
CA LYS A 299 -11.37 5.13 13.63
C LYS A 299 -11.87 6.49 14.12
N LYS A 300 -11.18 7.56 13.72
CA LYS A 300 -11.74 8.90 13.78
C LYS A 300 -12.85 8.98 12.71
N PHE A 301 -13.84 9.84 12.91
CA PHE A 301 -14.86 10.16 11.90
C PHE A 301 -14.25 10.68 10.58
N LEU A 302 -12.97 11.07 10.62
CA LEU A 302 -12.20 11.57 9.50
C LEU A 302 -10.76 11.05 9.58
N VAL A 303 -10.28 10.40 8.52
CA VAL A 303 -8.91 9.91 8.38
C VAL A 303 -8.19 10.79 7.36
N GLN A 304 -7.41 11.75 7.85
CA GLN A 304 -6.55 12.55 6.98
C GLN A 304 -5.16 11.92 6.83
N PRO A 305 -4.58 11.92 5.62
CA PRO A 305 -3.24 11.40 5.36
C PRO A 305 -2.15 11.96 6.28
N ALA A 306 -2.18 13.25 6.63
CA ALA A 306 -1.20 13.81 7.58
C ALA A 306 -1.40 13.29 9.01
N ASP A 307 -2.65 13.08 9.43
CA ASP A 307 -3.00 12.56 10.76
C ASP A 307 -2.61 11.09 10.92
N THR A 308 -2.61 10.30 9.84
CA THR A 308 -2.11 8.92 9.91
C THR A 308 -0.60 8.88 10.17
N ILE A 309 0.17 9.80 9.57
CA ILE A 309 1.61 9.96 9.88
C ILE A 309 1.83 10.33 11.34
N LYS A 310 1.06 11.29 11.88
CA LYS A 310 1.12 11.64 13.31
C LYS A 310 0.73 10.48 14.21
N LEU A 311 -0.32 9.73 13.87
CA LEU A 311 -0.75 8.55 14.62
C LEU A 311 0.36 7.51 14.68
N MET A 312 1.02 7.23 13.56
CA MET A 312 2.17 6.33 13.51
C MET A 312 3.34 6.84 14.37
N ALA A 313 3.60 8.15 14.37
CA ALA A 313 4.62 8.74 15.24
C ALA A 313 4.34 8.57 16.74
N THR A 314 3.07 8.36 17.15
CA THR A 314 2.76 8.03 18.55
C THR A 314 3.20 6.62 18.96
N ARG A 315 3.54 5.75 18.00
CA ARG A 315 4.04 4.40 18.25
C ARG A 315 5.54 4.47 18.49
N LYS A 316 5.93 4.06 19.69
CA LYS A 316 7.31 4.08 20.14
C LYS A 316 8.20 3.31 19.16
N ASN A 317 9.26 3.96 18.69
CA ASN A 317 10.26 3.38 17.79
C ASN A 317 9.73 2.84 16.45
N LEU A 318 8.55 3.27 15.98
CA LEU A 318 8.05 2.86 14.67
C LEU A 318 8.82 3.53 13.52
N PHE A 319 9.18 4.80 13.65
CA PHE A 319 9.98 5.51 12.64
C PHE A 319 11.47 5.41 12.96
N LEU A 320 12.25 4.88 12.01
CA LEU A 320 13.70 4.75 12.09
C LEU A 320 14.42 5.94 11.45
N GLU A 321 13.90 6.43 10.33
CA GLU A 321 14.52 7.47 9.52
C GLU A 321 13.44 8.28 8.79
N VAL A 322 13.71 9.57 8.57
CA VAL A 322 12.86 10.47 7.78
C VAL A 322 13.66 11.04 6.62
N LYS A 323 13.18 10.81 5.40
CA LYS A 323 13.76 11.34 4.17
C LYS A 323 12.78 12.31 3.52
N PHE A 324 13.28 13.43 3.02
CA PHE A 324 12.48 14.44 2.32
C PHE A 324 12.90 14.53 0.85
N ARG A 325 11.93 14.41 -0.04
CA ARG A 325 12.10 14.58 -1.49
C ARG A 325 11.35 15.85 -1.94
N PRO A 326 12.07 16.94 -2.26
CA PRO A 326 11.47 18.22 -2.62
C PRO A 326 10.81 18.13 -3.99
N SER A 327 9.69 18.83 -4.19
CA SER A 327 9.09 18.97 -5.52
C SER A 327 9.98 19.74 -6.47
N ILE A 328 9.72 19.62 -7.78
CA ILE A 328 10.45 20.38 -8.80
C ILE A 328 10.44 21.90 -8.51
N VAL A 329 9.31 22.44 -8.04
CA VAL A 329 9.19 23.85 -7.66
C VAL A 329 10.03 24.20 -6.44
N GLU A 330 10.07 23.33 -5.43
CA GLU A 330 10.91 23.55 -4.25
C GLU A 330 12.40 23.44 -4.58
N ARG A 331 12.79 22.46 -5.41
CA ARG A 331 14.18 22.34 -5.93
C ARG A 331 14.60 23.62 -6.63
N TYR A 332 13.77 24.13 -7.54
CA TYR A 332 14.03 25.38 -8.24
C TYR A 332 14.18 26.57 -7.28
N ARG A 333 13.19 26.76 -6.39
CA ARG A 333 13.20 27.88 -5.42
C ARG A 333 14.43 27.86 -4.54
N GLN A 334 14.82 26.69 -4.09
CA GLN A 334 16.01 26.51 -3.31
C GLN A 334 17.25 26.91 -4.11
N LYS A 335 17.46 26.31 -5.29
CA LYS A 335 18.61 26.63 -6.15
C LYS A 335 18.66 28.13 -6.48
N TYR A 336 17.51 28.74 -6.78
CA TYR A 336 17.37 30.18 -7.01
C TYR A 336 17.77 31.01 -5.78
N GLY A 337 17.40 30.58 -4.58
CA GLY A 337 17.80 31.20 -3.31
C GLY A 337 19.31 31.22 -3.11
N PHE A 338 20.01 30.16 -3.54
CA PHE A 338 21.47 30.05 -3.49
C PHE A 338 22.19 30.88 -4.56
N LEU A 339 21.50 31.40 -5.59
CA LEU A 339 22.10 32.31 -6.57
C LEU A 339 22.28 33.72 -5.98
N ALA A 340 23.47 34.29 -6.16
CA ALA A 340 23.73 35.70 -5.90
C ALA A 340 22.91 36.57 -6.88
N GLU A 341 22.73 37.85 -6.55
CA GLU A 341 21.94 38.77 -7.37
C GLU A 341 22.43 38.85 -8.83
N SER A 342 23.75 38.92 -9.03
CA SER A 342 24.37 38.89 -10.37
C SER A 342 24.07 37.60 -11.14
N GLU A 343 24.06 36.45 -10.46
CA GLU A 343 23.80 35.15 -11.07
C GLU A 343 22.31 34.93 -11.35
N ARG A 344 21.41 35.57 -10.58
CA ARG A 344 19.98 35.61 -10.90
C ARG A 344 19.73 36.36 -12.20
N GLU A 345 20.47 37.44 -12.47
CA GLU A 345 20.42 38.10 -13.78
C GLU A 345 20.92 37.19 -14.90
N LEU A 346 22.03 36.46 -14.69
CA LEU A 346 22.53 35.48 -15.65
C LEU A 346 21.51 34.37 -15.90
N LEU A 347 20.86 33.86 -14.86
CA LEU A 347 19.78 32.86 -15.00
C LEU A 347 18.62 33.40 -15.83
N ARG A 348 18.24 34.69 -15.68
CA ARG A 348 17.21 35.31 -16.53
C ARG A 348 17.63 35.34 -18.00
N LYS A 349 18.89 35.65 -18.31
CA LYS A 349 19.41 35.61 -19.68
C LYS A 349 19.41 34.19 -20.26
N VAL A 350 19.81 33.19 -19.47
CA VAL A 350 19.71 31.78 -19.87
C VAL A 350 18.26 31.41 -20.18
N ILE A 351 17.32 31.71 -19.28
CA ILE A 351 15.92 31.30 -19.43
C ILE A 351 15.21 32.04 -20.59
N LYS A 352 15.41 33.36 -20.70
CA LYS A 352 14.70 34.19 -21.69
C LYS A 352 15.38 34.13 -23.06
N ASP A 353 16.68 34.39 -23.08
CA ASP A 353 17.44 34.68 -24.30
C ASP A 353 18.28 33.48 -24.76
N ASP A 354 18.33 32.41 -23.95
CA ASP A 354 19.08 31.20 -24.24
C ASP A 354 20.61 31.40 -24.32
N GLU A 355 21.10 32.41 -23.61
CA GLU A 355 22.51 32.80 -23.60
C GLU A 355 23.38 31.76 -22.87
N ASP A 356 24.55 31.43 -23.45
CA ASP A 356 25.58 30.66 -22.75
C ASP A 356 26.44 31.58 -21.88
N VAL A 357 26.24 31.48 -20.56
CA VAL A 357 26.97 32.25 -19.54
C VAL A 357 28.01 31.40 -18.82
N SER A 358 28.27 30.17 -19.28
CA SER A 358 29.12 29.18 -18.60
C SER A 358 30.54 29.66 -18.31
N GLN A 359 31.12 30.46 -19.20
CA GLN A 359 32.47 31.02 -19.06
C GLN A 359 32.56 32.15 -18.01
N GLN A 360 31.42 32.69 -17.57
CA GLN A 360 31.35 33.78 -16.60
C GLN A 360 31.30 33.26 -15.14
N LEU A 361 31.25 31.94 -14.95
CA LEU A 361 30.98 31.28 -13.68
C LEU A 361 32.08 30.28 -13.33
N SER A 362 32.39 30.15 -12.03
CA SER A 362 33.17 29.01 -11.56
C SER A 362 32.37 27.71 -11.67
N GLU A 363 33.05 26.56 -11.61
CA GLU A 363 32.45 25.25 -11.85
C GLU A 363 31.19 24.99 -10.99
N ASN A 364 31.29 25.18 -9.66
CA ASN A 364 30.17 24.97 -8.74
C ASN A 364 29.00 25.94 -9.02
N ARG A 365 29.29 27.18 -9.40
CA ARG A 365 28.28 28.21 -9.70
C ARG A 365 27.59 27.95 -11.03
N ARG A 366 28.34 27.50 -12.03
CA ARG A 366 27.81 27.02 -13.31
C ARG A 366 26.86 25.85 -13.10
N THR A 367 27.24 24.88 -12.27
CA THR A 367 26.39 23.70 -11.98
C THR A 367 25.05 24.13 -11.39
N ILE A 368 25.02 24.92 -10.31
CA ILE A 368 23.73 25.32 -9.70
C ILE A 368 22.88 26.20 -10.62
N LEU A 369 23.49 27.07 -11.42
CA LEU A 369 22.76 27.94 -12.35
C LEU A 369 22.08 27.14 -13.46
N TYR A 370 22.82 26.28 -14.17
CA TYR A 370 22.23 25.47 -15.24
C TYR A 370 21.30 24.38 -14.71
N ASP A 371 21.53 23.88 -13.50
CA ASP A 371 20.61 22.95 -12.84
C ASP A 371 19.29 23.65 -12.42
N ALA A 372 19.34 24.93 -12.03
CA ALA A 372 18.13 25.75 -11.83
C ALA A 372 17.42 26.06 -13.15
N ALA A 373 18.17 26.30 -14.23
CA ALA A 373 17.59 26.51 -15.56
C ALA A 373 16.88 25.25 -16.09
N ILE A 374 17.46 24.06 -15.86
CA ILE A 374 16.82 22.78 -16.16
C ILE A 374 15.52 22.63 -15.36
N ASP A 375 15.57 22.89 -14.04
CA ASP A 375 14.35 22.79 -13.22
C ASP A 375 13.25 23.74 -13.71
N TYR A 376 13.61 24.96 -14.14
CA TYR A 376 12.65 25.90 -14.72
C TYR A 376 11.96 25.33 -15.97
N LEU A 377 12.69 24.70 -16.88
CA LEU A 377 12.10 24.06 -18.06
C LEU A 377 11.15 22.92 -17.66
N LEU A 378 11.49 22.14 -16.64
CA LEU A 378 10.63 21.07 -16.12
C LEU A 378 9.37 21.61 -15.44
N ILE A 379 9.45 22.75 -14.75
CA ILE A 379 8.27 23.46 -14.23
C ILE A 379 7.39 23.94 -15.38
N LYS A 380 7.96 24.55 -16.42
CA LYS A 380 7.22 24.98 -17.61
C LYS A 380 6.48 23.79 -18.24
N LYS A 381 7.16 22.64 -18.37
CA LYS A 381 6.56 21.38 -18.84
C LYS A 381 5.35 20.95 -18.00
N SER A 382 5.45 21.00 -16.66
CA SER A 382 4.35 20.64 -15.76
C SER A 382 3.13 21.53 -16.00
N ILE A 383 3.34 22.85 -16.10
CA ILE A 383 2.26 23.84 -16.33
C ILE A 383 1.63 23.67 -17.72
N GLU A 384 2.42 23.37 -18.76
CA GLU A 384 1.97 23.22 -20.15
C GLU A 384 1.42 21.81 -20.47
N LYS A 385 0.87 21.10 -19.48
CA LYS A 385 0.23 19.78 -19.63
C LYS A 385 1.18 18.65 -20.08
N GLY A 386 2.46 18.75 -19.73
CA GLY A 386 3.37 17.61 -19.69
C GLY A 386 4.29 17.39 -20.89
N THR A 387 4.31 18.27 -21.90
CA THR A 387 5.25 18.17 -23.02
C THR A 387 6.16 19.38 -23.12
N LEU A 388 7.47 19.15 -23.20
CA LEU A 388 8.41 20.19 -23.62
C LEU A 388 8.24 20.37 -25.14
N ASP A 389 8.16 21.61 -25.60
CA ASP A 389 8.30 21.91 -27.02
C ASP A 389 9.73 21.57 -27.51
N GLU A 390 9.92 21.44 -28.82
CA GLU A 390 11.23 21.05 -29.37
C GLU A 390 12.35 22.02 -28.98
N LYS A 391 12.05 23.32 -28.90
CA LYS A 391 13.03 24.34 -28.51
C LYS A 391 13.48 24.14 -27.07
N ASP A 392 12.56 23.85 -26.16
CA ASP A 392 12.88 23.60 -24.77
C ASP A 392 13.51 22.23 -24.54
N LYS A 393 13.27 21.22 -25.40
CA LYS A 393 14.04 19.98 -25.40
C LYS A 393 15.50 20.24 -25.77
N GLU A 394 15.75 21.02 -26.83
CA GLU A 394 17.12 21.41 -27.22
C GLU A 394 17.81 22.19 -26.09
N ARG A 395 17.10 23.13 -25.46
CA ARG A 395 17.56 23.84 -24.26
C ARG A 395 17.89 22.89 -23.13
N TYR A 396 17.02 21.93 -22.83
CA TYR A 396 17.24 20.94 -21.79
C TYR A 396 18.54 20.15 -22.02
N TYR A 397 18.80 19.67 -23.24
CA TYR A 397 20.03 18.95 -23.55
C TYR A 397 21.27 19.84 -23.47
N ARG A 398 21.20 21.07 -23.97
CA ARG A 398 22.30 22.04 -23.88
C ARG A 398 22.58 22.44 -22.44
N TYR A 399 21.57 22.71 -21.63
CA TYR A 399 21.77 23.05 -20.23
C TYR A 399 22.35 21.86 -19.45
N ASN A 400 21.94 20.62 -19.76
CA ASN A 400 22.56 19.44 -19.18
C ASN A 400 24.05 19.31 -19.55
N SER A 401 24.44 19.64 -20.79
CA SER A 401 25.85 19.61 -21.18
C SER A 401 26.67 20.74 -20.54
N LEU A 402 26.08 21.92 -20.35
CA LEU A 402 26.73 23.07 -19.70
C LEU A 402 26.80 22.95 -18.17
N ARG A 403 25.87 22.21 -17.54
CA ARG A 403 25.78 22.02 -16.09
C ARG A 403 27.04 21.41 -15.47
N GLY A 404 27.69 20.49 -16.17
CA GLY A 404 28.84 19.75 -15.63
C GLY A 404 28.47 18.75 -14.53
N ASP A 405 29.40 18.46 -13.62
CA ASP A 405 29.25 17.44 -12.57
C ASP A 405 28.30 17.89 -11.43
N MET A 406 27.28 17.08 -11.15
CA MET A 406 26.33 17.29 -10.05
C MET A 406 26.98 17.19 -8.67
N GLY A 407 28.10 16.46 -8.54
CA GLY A 407 28.88 16.40 -7.29
C GLY A 407 29.39 17.76 -6.82
N ASN A 408 29.47 18.75 -7.71
CA ASN A 408 29.85 20.12 -7.37
C ASN A 408 28.83 20.85 -6.50
N LEU A 409 27.56 20.44 -6.53
CA LEU A 409 26.54 21.03 -5.66
C LEU A 409 26.82 20.71 -4.19
N LEU A 410 27.35 19.53 -3.89
CA LEU A 410 27.75 19.14 -2.53
C LEU A 410 28.96 19.91 -2.00
N LYS A 411 29.68 20.64 -2.87
CA LYS A 411 30.81 21.51 -2.49
C LYS A 411 30.38 22.93 -2.15
N LEU A 412 29.11 23.28 -2.37
CA LEU A 412 28.55 24.56 -1.95
C LEU A 412 28.29 24.50 -0.44
N ASN A 413 28.81 25.48 0.31
CA ASN A 413 28.58 25.56 1.75
C ASN A 413 27.07 25.63 2.04
N ASP A 414 26.63 24.87 3.04
CA ASP A 414 25.24 24.80 3.48
C ASP A 414 24.24 24.39 2.38
N TYR A 415 24.73 23.74 1.31
CA TYR A 415 23.88 23.25 0.24
C TYR A 415 22.93 22.18 0.75
N TYR A 416 21.66 22.57 0.81
CA TYR A 416 20.51 21.75 1.12
C TYR A 416 20.27 21.39 2.58
N TYR A 417 19.24 22.03 3.15
CA TYR A 417 18.53 21.57 4.33
C TYR A 417 17.07 21.32 3.95
N PRO A 418 16.51 20.13 4.26
CA PRO A 418 15.09 19.91 4.08
C PRO A 418 14.33 20.95 4.93
N PRO A 419 13.24 21.54 4.40
CA PRO A 419 12.39 22.46 5.14
C PRO A 419 11.70 21.71 6.28
N THR A 420 12.38 21.60 7.42
CA THR A 420 11.87 20.89 8.61
C THR A 420 10.52 21.43 9.06
N ALA A 421 10.28 22.73 8.85
CA ALA A 421 9.03 23.39 9.14
C ALA A 421 7.82 22.86 8.34
N SER A 422 8.00 22.19 7.20
CA SER A 422 6.88 21.60 6.43
C SER A 422 6.68 20.11 6.70
N ASN A 423 7.37 19.54 7.70
CA ASN A 423 7.20 18.14 8.10
C ASN A 423 5.81 17.93 8.72
N PRO A 424 4.93 17.07 8.17
CA PRO A 424 3.55 16.88 8.65
C PRO A 424 3.43 16.53 10.14
N LEU A 425 4.50 16.03 10.77
CA LEU A 425 4.56 15.79 12.21
C LEU A 425 4.45 17.06 13.06
N LEU A 426 4.79 18.22 12.52
CA LEU A 426 4.66 19.52 13.19
C LEU A 426 3.29 20.18 13.00
N GLY A 427 2.42 19.58 12.17
CA GLY A 427 1.14 20.15 11.80
C GLY A 427 0.18 20.16 12.97
N HIS A 428 -0.60 21.23 13.12
CA HIS A 428 -1.76 21.23 14.01
C HIS A 428 -2.84 20.24 13.54
N ASP A 429 -3.81 19.93 14.39
CA ASP A 429 -4.94 19.09 13.97
C ASP A 429 -5.87 19.85 13.02
N PRO A 430 -6.44 19.17 12.02
CA PRO A 430 -7.12 19.83 10.92
C PRO A 430 -8.55 20.31 11.24
N SER A 431 -9.16 19.79 12.31
CA SER A 431 -10.50 20.17 12.74
C SER A 431 -10.45 21.26 13.80
N GLN A 432 -11.34 22.25 13.71
CA GLN A 432 -11.45 23.35 14.67
C GLN A 432 -12.90 23.54 15.11
N ILE A 433 -13.08 23.77 16.41
CA ILE A 433 -14.31 24.30 16.99
C ILE A 433 -13.96 25.67 17.58
N MET A 434 -14.65 26.71 17.16
CA MET A 434 -14.47 28.07 17.66
C MET A 434 -15.79 28.60 18.21
N VAL A 435 -15.71 29.28 19.35
CA VAL A 435 -16.82 30.03 19.94
C VAL A 435 -16.35 31.45 20.11
N SER A 436 -17.03 32.40 19.47
CA SER A 436 -16.72 33.82 19.49
C SER A 436 -17.95 34.61 19.96
N ALA A 437 -17.71 35.76 20.57
CA ALA A 437 -18.76 36.72 20.92
C ALA A 437 -18.20 38.13 20.77
N GLY A 438 -19.05 39.08 20.39
CA GLY A 438 -18.62 40.44 20.13
C GLY A 438 -19.78 41.41 19.97
N ASN A 439 -19.46 42.63 19.56
CA ASN A 439 -20.44 43.67 19.27
C ASN A 439 -20.12 44.29 17.90
N SER A 440 -21.15 44.52 17.09
CA SER A 440 -21.03 45.06 15.73
C SER A 440 -21.95 46.28 15.55
N SER A 441 -21.90 46.93 14.38
CA SER A 441 -22.87 47.98 14.03
C SER A 441 -24.33 47.48 14.02
N ASN A 442 -24.55 46.17 13.98
CA ASN A 442 -25.88 45.53 14.05
C ASN A 442 -26.22 45.01 15.45
N GLY A 443 -25.37 45.25 16.46
CA GLY A 443 -25.56 44.82 17.84
C GLY A 443 -24.65 43.66 18.27
N ALA A 444 -24.91 43.17 19.50
CA ALA A 444 -24.17 42.08 20.10
C ALA A 444 -24.41 40.77 19.34
N PHE A 445 -23.35 39.98 19.17
CA PHE A 445 -23.41 38.70 18.49
C PHE A 445 -22.64 37.63 19.26
N GLY A 446 -23.07 36.39 19.06
CA GLY A 446 -22.31 35.19 19.38
C GLY A 446 -22.20 34.37 18.10
N GLU A 447 -21.07 33.72 17.90
CA GLU A 447 -20.82 32.87 16.75
C GLU A 447 -20.22 31.54 17.23
N PHE A 448 -20.65 30.48 16.54
CA PHE A 448 -20.13 29.14 16.70
C PHE A 448 -19.69 28.67 15.32
N THR A 449 -18.41 28.31 15.21
CA THR A 449 -17.82 27.83 13.96
C THR A 449 -17.34 26.40 14.19
N PHE A 450 -17.78 25.50 13.31
CA PHE A 450 -17.25 24.14 13.24
C PHE A 450 -16.62 23.93 11.86
N ARG A 451 -15.31 23.70 11.87
CA ARG A 451 -14.52 23.41 10.67
C ARG A 451 -14.01 21.99 10.77
N PRO A 452 -14.63 21.01 10.09
CA PRO A 452 -14.23 19.61 10.20
C PRO A 452 -12.91 19.32 9.48
N VAL A 453 -12.62 20.06 8.40
CA VAL A 453 -11.50 19.83 7.48
C VAL A 453 -11.05 21.16 6.89
N LEU A 454 -9.84 21.18 6.31
CA LEU A 454 -9.23 22.29 5.56
C LEU A 454 -8.69 23.41 6.43
N ARG A 455 -7.66 24.08 5.90
CA ARG A 455 -6.95 25.17 6.54
C ARG A 455 -7.31 26.50 5.91
N ASP A 456 -7.18 27.56 6.68
CA ASP A 456 -7.19 28.94 6.17
C ASP A 456 -5.89 29.69 6.53
N PHE A 457 -5.84 30.98 6.23
CA PHE A 457 -4.68 31.84 6.49
C PHE A 457 -4.45 32.16 7.97
N THR A 458 -5.42 31.89 8.84
CA THR A 458 -5.31 32.12 10.29
C THR A 458 -4.63 30.95 11.01
N ASP A 459 -4.51 29.80 10.34
CA ASP A 459 -3.88 28.61 10.87
C ASP A 459 -2.35 28.71 10.95
N SER A 460 -1.77 28.04 11.94
CA SER A 460 -0.31 28.00 12.12
C SER A 460 0.38 27.31 10.95
N TYR A 461 1.49 27.89 10.50
CA TYR A 461 2.25 27.42 9.36
C TYR A 461 2.98 26.06 9.53
N PRO A 462 3.58 25.72 10.69
CA PRO A 462 4.36 24.49 10.84
C PRO A 462 3.59 23.21 10.48
N GLY A 463 4.30 22.29 9.83
CA GLY A 463 3.85 21.00 9.33
C GLY A 463 3.10 21.02 8.00
N TYR A 464 3.13 22.15 7.33
CA TYR A 464 2.51 22.31 6.03
C TYR A 464 3.37 23.15 5.10
N SER A 465 3.09 23.09 3.80
CA SER A 465 3.72 23.98 2.81
C SER A 465 3.15 25.41 2.91
N PRO A 466 3.97 26.48 2.79
CA PRO A 466 3.53 27.86 3.01
C PRO A 466 2.74 28.38 1.82
N TYR A 467 2.77 27.64 0.72
CA TYR A 467 2.21 28.01 -0.56
C TYR A 467 0.87 27.30 -0.85
N ASN A 468 0.33 26.60 0.16
CA ASN A 468 -0.76 25.65 0.05
C ASN A 468 -1.96 26.05 0.94
N GLN A 469 -2.33 27.33 0.91
CA GLN A 469 -3.46 27.89 1.67
C GLN A 469 -4.63 28.17 0.74
N LEU A 470 -5.85 27.89 1.20
CA LEU A 470 -7.09 28.21 0.48
C LEU A 470 -7.75 29.41 1.15
N PHE A 471 -8.28 30.33 0.34
CA PHE A 471 -9.19 31.38 0.80
C PHE A 471 -10.61 30.87 0.67
N PHE A 472 -11.37 30.88 1.76
CA PHE A 472 -12.79 30.55 1.78
C PHE A 472 -13.63 31.82 1.90
#